data_AF-A0A3D4LI85-F1
#
_entry.id   AF-A0A3D4LI85-F1
#
_cell.length_a   1.000
_cell.length_b   1.000
_cell.length_c   1.000
_cell.angle_alpha   90.00
_cell.angle_beta   90.00
_cell.angle_gamma   90.00
#
_symmetry.space_group_name_H-M   'P 1'
#
loop_
_entity.id
_entity.type
_entity.pdbx_description
1 polymer ?
#
loop_
_entity_poly.entity_id
_entity_poly.type
_entity_poly.pdbx_seq_one_letter_code
_entity_poly.pdbx_strand_id
1 'polypeptide(L)'
;QSLSGLPQDENVPVIGIISRLVKHKGFDLIKSSIEEILKEKVQFIILGKGDRGYELYFKYLQESYHDKIFVRIGFDSDFAKKIYSGADLFLMPSISEPCGIAQMISSRYGTVPIIRETGGLKDSIKDASLGKGNGFTFSEQTPQALCEAVKRALKVYENKEDWRKLVETVMKIDFSWRKSAEKYFDMYSSLANIEENNNE
;
A
#
# COMPACT_ATOMS: atom_id res chain seq x y z
N GLN A 1 -10.29 -5.80 11.63
CA GLN A 1 -10.16 -6.14 13.06
C GLN A 1 -10.94 -7.39 13.45
N SER A 2 -12.28 -7.40 13.39
CA SER A 2 -13.10 -8.57 13.77
C SER A 2 -12.68 -9.89 13.11
N LEU A 3 -12.55 -9.92 11.77
CA LEU A 3 -12.18 -11.11 11.01
C LEU A 3 -10.77 -11.66 11.29
N SER A 4 -9.91 -10.84 11.87
CA SER A 4 -8.52 -11.17 12.20
C SER A 4 -8.32 -11.45 13.69
N GLY A 5 -9.39 -11.42 14.50
CA GLY A 5 -9.30 -11.61 15.96
C GLY A 5 -8.57 -10.48 16.69
N LEU A 6 -8.27 -9.37 16.00
CA LEU A 6 -7.63 -8.20 16.62
C LEU A 6 -8.67 -7.39 17.40
N PRO A 7 -8.26 -6.71 18.50
CA PRO A 7 -9.12 -5.77 19.21
C PRO A 7 -9.80 -4.78 18.25
N GLN A 8 -11.10 -4.62 18.44
CA GLN A 8 -11.91 -3.72 17.62
C GLN A 8 -11.87 -2.34 18.26
N ASP A 9 -11.17 -1.41 17.61
CA ASP A 9 -11.11 0.01 17.99
C ASP A 9 -10.93 0.82 16.70
N GLU A 10 -11.95 1.60 16.36
CA GLU A 10 -11.97 2.50 15.20
C GLU A 10 -10.93 3.63 15.28
N ASN A 11 -10.35 3.86 16.47
CA ASN A 11 -9.26 4.79 16.67
C ASN A 11 -7.88 4.16 16.51
N VAL A 12 -7.79 2.83 16.28
CA VAL A 12 -6.54 2.14 15.93
C VAL A 12 -6.50 1.92 14.43
N PRO A 13 -5.60 2.59 13.68
CA PRO A 13 -5.44 2.33 12.26
C PRO A 13 -4.92 0.91 12.00
N VAL A 14 -5.40 0.33 10.89
CA VAL A 14 -4.98 -0.97 10.39
C VAL A 14 -4.11 -0.81 9.15
N ILE A 15 -2.88 -1.32 9.20
CA ILE A 15 -1.98 -1.45 8.05
C ILE A 15 -2.16 -2.85 7.44
N GLY A 16 -2.66 -2.88 6.21
CA GLY A 16 -2.79 -4.09 5.40
C GLY A 16 -1.57 -4.34 4.53
N ILE A 17 -1.16 -5.61 4.41
CA ILE A 17 -0.13 -6.07 3.46
C ILE A 17 -0.67 -7.28 2.72
N ILE A 18 -0.70 -7.21 1.39
CA ILE A 18 -1.00 -8.35 0.51
C ILE A 18 0.17 -8.50 -0.47
N SER A 19 0.99 -9.54 -0.29
CA SER A 19 2.19 -9.70 -1.11
C SER A 19 2.74 -11.13 -1.10
N ARG A 20 3.62 -11.42 -2.07
CA ARG A 20 4.56 -12.55 -1.91
C ARG A 20 5.57 -12.18 -0.83
N LEU A 21 5.82 -13.08 0.12
CA LEU A 21 6.77 -12.83 1.20
C LEU A 21 8.19 -13.12 0.70
N VAL A 22 8.80 -12.14 0.04
CA VAL A 22 10.10 -12.27 -0.63
C VAL A 22 10.91 -10.97 -0.51
N LYS A 23 12.24 -11.09 -0.60
CA LYS A 23 13.17 -9.97 -0.36
C LYS A 23 12.88 -8.73 -1.22
N HIS A 24 12.63 -8.89 -2.52
CA HIS A 24 12.39 -7.75 -3.41
C HIS A 24 11.05 -7.05 -3.17
N LYS A 25 10.17 -7.59 -2.33
CA LYS A 25 8.95 -6.93 -1.83
C LYS A 25 9.18 -6.15 -0.53
N GLY A 26 10.44 -6.00 -0.10
CA GLY A 26 10.82 -5.16 1.03
C GLY A 26 10.61 -5.81 2.39
N PHE A 27 10.48 -7.14 2.46
CA PHE A 27 10.24 -7.84 3.73
C PHE A 27 11.42 -7.77 4.71
N ASP A 28 12.64 -7.57 4.22
CA ASP A 28 13.80 -7.26 5.09
C ASP A 28 13.62 -5.91 5.80
N LEU A 29 13.05 -4.90 5.10
CA LEU A 29 12.74 -3.61 5.71
C LEU A 29 11.65 -3.76 6.76
N ILE A 30 10.55 -4.45 6.43
CA ILE A 30 9.45 -4.69 7.36
C ILE A 30 9.98 -5.40 8.62
N LYS A 31 10.74 -6.47 8.46
CA LYS A 31 11.34 -7.22 9.57
C LYS A 31 12.20 -6.34 10.49
N SER A 32 12.90 -5.37 9.91
CA SER A 32 13.82 -4.49 10.65
C SER A 32 13.12 -3.26 11.27
N SER A 33 11.88 -2.97 10.86
CA SER A 33 11.11 -1.78 11.28
C SER A 33 9.90 -2.11 12.15
N ILE A 34 9.32 -3.30 12.01
CA ILE A 34 7.96 -3.58 12.50
C ILE A 34 7.84 -3.41 14.01
N GLU A 35 8.79 -3.88 14.81
CA GLU A 35 8.74 -3.72 16.27
C GLU A 35 8.83 -2.26 16.71
N GLU A 36 9.57 -1.42 15.98
CA GLU A 36 9.58 0.03 16.22
C GLU A 36 8.23 0.66 15.87
N ILE A 37 7.62 0.25 14.76
CA ILE A 37 6.28 0.71 14.37
C ILE A 37 5.22 0.26 15.38
N LEU A 38 5.34 -0.95 15.93
CA LEU A 38 4.42 -1.51 16.93
C LEU A 38 4.47 -0.78 18.28
N LYS A 39 5.43 0.13 18.51
CA LYS A 39 5.38 1.05 19.67
C LYS A 39 4.24 2.06 19.53
N GLU A 40 3.83 2.36 18.30
CA GLU A 40 2.69 3.21 18.03
C GLU A 40 1.35 2.47 18.26
N LYS A 41 0.25 3.22 18.33
CA LYS A 41 -1.11 2.67 18.39
C LYS A 41 -1.54 2.26 16.97
N VAL A 42 -1.14 1.07 16.54
CA VAL A 42 -1.40 0.55 15.18
C VAL A 42 -1.54 -0.98 15.17
N GLN A 43 -2.26 -1.49 14.18
CA GLN A 43 -2.42 -2.92 13.92
C GLN A 43 -1.93 -3.29 12.51
N PHE A 44 -1.45 -4.53 12.34
CA PHE A 44 -1.06 -5.10 11.06
C PHE A 44 -1.90 -6.32 10.69
N ILE A 45 -2.31 -6.39 9.43
CA ILE A 45 -2.91 -7.58 8.83
C ILE A 45 -2.08 -7.96 7.60
N ILE A 46 -1.43 -9.12 7.66
CA ILE A 46 -0.52 -9.61 6.62
C ILE A 46 -1.14 -10.85 5.96
N LEU A 47 -1.35 -10.78 4.64
CA LEU A 47 -1.74 -11.91 3.81
C LEU A 47 -0.65 -12.17 2.77
N GLY A 48 -0.10 -13.37 2.76
CA GLY A 48 0.91 -13.72 1.76
C GLY A 48 1.55 -15.07 1.98
N LYS A 49 2.32 -15.53 1.01
CA LYS A 49 3.19 -16.70 1.13
C LYS A 49 4.47 -16.48 0.34
N GLY A 50 5.53 -17.21 0.66
CA GLY A 50 6.82 -17.05 -0.02
C GLY A 50 7.95 -17.78 0.68
N ASP A 51 9.01 -17.07 0.98
CA ASP A 51 10.16 -17.63 1.68
C ASP A 51 9.75 -18.05 3.10
N ARG A 52 10.07 -19.29 3.45
CA ARG A 52 9.74 -19.90 4.76
C ARG A 52 10.30 -19.09 5.93
N GLY A 53 11.46 -18.44 5.76
CA GLY A 53 12.06 -17.60 6.80
C GLY A 53 11.19 -16.38 7.13
N TYR A 54 10.57 -15.74 6.14
CA TYR A 54 9.62 -14.67 6.38
C TYR A 54 8.32 -15.20 6.97
N GLU A 55 7.77 -16.30 6.46
CA GLU A 55 6.54 -16.92 6.98
C GLU A 55 6.67 -17.23 8.48
N LEU A 56 7.76 -17.88 8.88
CA LEU A 56 8.03 -18.23 10.28
C LEU A 56 8.24 -16.98 11.14
N TYR A 57 8.96 -15.98 10.64
CA TYR A 57 9.18 -14.72 11.37
C TYR A 57 7.86 -14.00 11.69
N PHE A 58 6.99 -13.82 10.69
CA PHE A 58 5.72 -13.14 10.92
C PHE A 58 4.75 -13.96 11.77
N LYS A 59 4.79 -15.30 11.68
CA LYS A 59 4.04 -16.16 12.60
C LYS A 59 4.52 -16.04 14.04
N TYR A 60 5.84 -16.05 14.26
CA TYR A 60 6.40 -15.76 15.59
C TYR A 60 5.96 -14.39 16.11
N LEU A 61 6.03 -13.37 15.26
CA LEU A 61 5.66 -12.01 15.65
C LEU A 61 4.17 -11.88 16.01
N GLN A 62 3.29 -12.61 15.32
CA GLN A 62 1.87 -12.69 15.69
C GLN A 62 1.69 -13.25 17.11
N GLU A 63 2.41 -14.30 17.50
CA GLU A 63 2.31 -14.86 18.85
C GLU A 63 2.79 -13.85 19.91
N SER A 64 3.87 -13.12 19.62
CA SER A 64 4.40 -12.09 20.53
C SER A 64 3.52 -10.84 20.63
N TYR A 65 2.78 -10.50 19.58
CA TYR A 65 1.95 -9.29 19.46
C TYR A 65 0.53 -9.61 19.01
N HIS A 66 -0.12 -10.56 19.68
CA HIS A 66 -1.44 -11.11 19.30
C HIS A 66 -2.57 -10.08 19.22
N ASP A 67 -2.44 -8.96 19.92
CA ASP A 67 -3.38 -7.84 19.93
C ASP A 67 -3.10 -6.78 18.84
N LYS A 68 -1.94 -6.86 18.19
CA LYS A 68 -1.52 -5.92 17.15
C LYS A 68 -1.32 -6.54 15.78
N ILE A 69 -1.01 -7.83 15.69
CA ILE A 69 -0.61 -8.47 14.44
C ILE A 69 -1.51 -9.67 14.15
N PHE A 70 -1.95 -9.77 12.90
CA PHE A 70 -2.53 -10.98 12.35
C PHE A 70 -1.86 -11.35 11.03
N VAL A 71 -1.56 -12.64 10.86
CA VAL A 71 -0.83 -13.18 9.72
C VAL A 71 -1.56 -14.40 9.16
N ARG A 72 -1.99 -14.30 7.91
CA ARG A 72 -2.53 -15.42 7.12
C ARG A 72 -1.51 -15.82 6.06
N ILE A 73 -0.95 -17.01 6.22
CA ILE A 73 -0.04 -17.59 5.22
C ILE A 73 -0.87 -18.27 4.13
N GLY A 74 -0.68 -17.86 2.88
CA GLY A 74 -1.35 -18.45 1.73
C GLY A 74 -1.83 -17.44 0.70
N PHE A 75 -2.71 -17.91 -0.18
CA PHE A 75 -3.46 -17.08 -1.12
C PHE A 75 -4.95 -17.20 -0.78
N ASP A 76 -5.58 -16.06 -0.55
CA ASP A 76 -7.00 -15.99 -0.19
C ASP A 76 -7.57 -14.72 -0.82
N SER A 77 -8.22 -14.86 -1.97
CA SER A 77 -8.74 -13.72 -2.74
C SER A 77 -9.84 -12.98 -2.00
N ASP A 78 -10.64 -13.69 -1.21
CA ASP A 78 -11.76 -13.09 -0.50
C ASP A 78 -11.27 -12.34 0.72
N PHE A 79 -10.27 -12.88 1.43
CA PHE A 79 -9.60 -12.14 2.50
C PHE A 79 -8.79 -10.96 1.97
N ALA A 80 -8.15 -11.08 0.80
CA ALA A 80 -7.47 -9.96 0.16
C ALA A 80 -8.42 -8.78 -0.10
N LYS A 81 -9.61 -9.03 -0.67
CA LYS A 81 -10.64 -7.99 -0.88
C LYS A 81 -11.07 -7.36 0.45
N LYS A 82 -11.23 -8.16 1.50
CA LYS A 82 -11.60 -7.66 2.84
C LYS A 82 -10.50 -6.82 3.48
N ILE A 83 -9.23 -7.12 3.23
CA ILE A 83 -8.11 -6.26 3.63
C ILE A 83 -8.19 -4.95 2.85
N TYR A 84 -8.35 -4.98 1.52
CA TYR A 84 -8.50 -3.77 0.73
C TYR A 84 -9.69 -2.91 1.15
N SER A 85 -10.81 -3.48 1.59
CA SER A 85 -11.98 -2.70 2.01
C SER A 85 -11.98 -2.30 3.48
N GLY A 86 -11.10 -2.88 4.30
CA GLY A 86 -11.18 -2.80 5.76
C GLY A 86 -9.90 -2.32 6.46
N ALA A 87 -8.81 -2.15 5.72
CA ALA A 87 -7.60 -1.50 6.21
C ALA A 87 -7.63 0.00 5.92
N ASP A 88 -6.98 0.78 6.76
CA ASP A 88 -6.81 2.24 6.58
C ASP A 88 -5.62 2.55 5.67
N LEU A 89 -4.55 1.78 5.84
CA LEU A 89 -3.28 1.96 5.17
C LEU A 89 -2.85 0.68 4.45
N PHE A 90 -2.22 0.81 3.27
CA PHE A 90 -1.72 -0.33 2.50
C PHE A 90 -0.21 -0.21 2.28
N LEU A 91 0.57 -1.08 2.91
CA LEU A 91 2.03 -0.97 2.91
C LEU A 91 2.68 -1.79 1.79
N MET A 92 3.44 -1.12 0.92
CA MET A 92 4.20 -1.70 -0.20
C MET A 92 5.64 -1.15 -0.26
N PRO A 93 6.57 -1.68 0.56
CA PRO A 93 7.95 -1.20 0.62
C PRO A 93 8.85 -1.88 -0.44
N SER A 94 8.29 -2.26 -1.59
CA SER A 94 8.93 -3.05 -2.65
C SER A 94 10.28 -2.48 -3.07
N ILE A 95 11.35 -3.29 -3.14
CA ILE A 95 12.68 -2.87 -3.63
C ILE A 95 12.69 -2.62 -5.15
N SER A 96 11.77 -3.23 -5.89
CA SER A 96 11.52 -2.93 -7.29
C SER A 96 10.06 -3.22 -7.59
N GLU A 97 9.41 -2.32 -8.31
CA GLU A 97 8.01 -2.46 -8.72
C GLU A 97 7.79 -1.81 -10.09
N PRO A 98 7.69 -2.59 -11.19
CA PRO A 98 7.59 -2.03 -12.53
C PRO A 98 6.28 -1.25 -12.76
N CYS A 99 5.18 -1.70 -12.16
CA CYS A 99 3.88 -1.00 -12.24
C CYS A 99 3.18 -0.99 -10.88
N GLY A 100 3.01 -2.18 -10.30
CA GLY A 100 2.21 -2.38 -9.08
C GLY A 100 0.72 -2.22 -9.40
N ILE A 101 -0.07 -3.27 -9.17
CA ILE A 101 -1.54 -3.18 -9.29
C ILE A 101 -2.15 -2.92 -7.91
N ALA A 102 -1.49 -3.36 -6.85
CA ALA A 102 -2.04 -3.38 -5.51
C ALA A 102 -2.29 -1.96 -4.93
N GLN A 103 -1.46 -0.96 -5.26
CA GLN A 103 -1.70 0.43 -4.88
C GLN A 103 -2.89 1.05 -5.62
N MET A 104 -3.15 0.62 -6.87
CA MET A 104 -4.33 1.07 -7.62
C MET A 104 -5.60 0.47 -7.01
N ILE A 105 -5.57 -0.81 -6.66
CA ILE A 105 -6.67 -1.47 -5.94
C ILE A 105 -6.89 -0.81 -4.58
N SER A 106 -5.84 -0.67 -3.77
CA SER A 106 -5.98 -0.06 -2.43
C SER A 106 -6.55 1.36 -2.54
N SER A 107 -6.08 2.14 -3.51
CA SER A 107 -6.59 3.49 -3.75
C SER A 107 -8.08 3.48 -4.09
N ARG A 108 -8.53 2.55 -4.94
CA ARG A 108 -9.94 2.44 -5.32
C ARG A 108 -10.85 2.11 -4.13
N TYR A 109 -10.34 1.39 -3.13
CA TYR A 109 -11.06 1.10 -1.90
C TYR A 109 -10.89 2.16 -0.80
N GLY A 110 -10.08 3.19 -1.02
CA GLY A 110 -9.80 4.22 -0.03
C GLY A 110 -8.76 3.81 1.02
N THR A 111 -8.12 2.66 0.88
CA THR A 111 -6.98 2.27 1.71
C THR A 111 -5.72 2.98 1.20
N VAL A 112 -5.26 3.94 2.00
CA VAL A 112 -4.22 4.89 1.60
C VAL A 112 -2.87 4.18 1.49
N PRO A 113 -2.19 4.25 0.34
CA PRO A 113 -0.94 3.51 0.12
C PRO A 113 0.24 4.18 0.84
N ILE A 114 1.07 3.35 1.48
CA ILE A 114 2.43 3.70 1.94
C ILE A 114 3.42 2.94 1.07
N ILE A 115 4.21 3.65 0.28
CA ILE A 115 5.08 3.05 -0.73
C ILE A 115 6.52 3.52 -0.58
N ARG A 116 7.45 2.71 -1.09
CA ARG A 116 8.80 3.18 -1.37
C ARG A 116 8.89 3.63 -2.83
N GLU A 117 9.54 4.75 -3.10
CA GLU A 117 9.61 5.38 -4.42
C GLU A 117 10.43 4.55 -5.43
N THR A 118 9.74 3.66 -6.17
CA THR A 118 10.34 2.87 -7.24
C THR A 118 9.34 2.58 -8.36
N GLY A 119 9.82 2.59 -9.60
CA GLY A 119 9.03 2.33 -10.81
C GLY A 119 7.63 2.94 -10.75
N GLY A 120 6.62 2.14 -11.06
CA GLY A 120 5.22 2.61 -11.13
C GLY A 120 4.65 3.13 -9.81
N LEU A 121 5.22 2.77 -8.65
CA LEU A 121 4.77 3.32 -7.36
C LEU A 121 5.10 4.81 -7.24
N LYS A 122 6.29 5.21 -7.67
CA LYS A 122 6.73 6.62 -7.66
C LYS A 122 5.88 7.47 -8.62
N ASP A 123 5.46 6.88 -9.73
CA ASP A 123 4.66 7.56 -10.74
C ASP A 123 3.22 7.76 -10.28
N SER A 124 2.66 6.77 -9.59
CA SER A 124 1.24 6.74 -9.19
C SER A 124 0.93 7.38 -7.84
N ILE A 125 1.86 7.34 -6.88
CA ILE A 125 1.65 7.83 -5.52
C ILE A 125 2.52 9.05 -5.23
N LYS A 126 1.92 10.08 -4.64
CA LYS A 126 2.52 11.35 -4.25
C LYS A 126 2.30 11.55 -2.76
N ASP A 127 3.36 11.91 -2.06
CA ASP A 127 3.35 12.04 -0.60
C ASP A 127 2.36 13.12 -0.14
N ALA A 128 1.47 12.74 0.77
CA ALA A 128 0.37 13.55 1.27
C ALA A 128 0.68 14.26 2.59
N SER A 129 1.92 14.21 3.10
CA SER A 129 2.27 14.74 4.43
C SER A 129 2.05 16.24 4.55
N LEU A 130 2.02 16.97 3.42
CA LEU A 130 1.76 18.42 3.36
C LEU A 130 0.31 18.74 2.94
N GLY A 131 -0.61 17.78 3.03
CA GLY A 131 -2.03 17.94 2.67
C GLY A 131 -2.34 17.90 1.17
N LYS A 132 -1.32 17.67 0.33
CA LYS A 132 -1.47 17.45 -1.12
C LYS A 132 -0.84 16.12 -1.46
N GLY A 133 -1.57 15.22 -2.11
CA GLY A 133 -1.05 13.90 -2.47
C GLY A 133 -2.12 12.82 -2.33
N ASN A 134 -1.70 11.58 -2.43
CA ASN A 134 -2.58 10.42 -2.47
C ASN A 134 -1.96 9.17 -1.83
N GLY A 135 -1.05 9.37 -0.89
CA GLY A 135 -0.40 8.30 -0.13
C GLY A 135 0.79 8.84 0.65
N PHE A 136 1.61 7.96 1.19
CA PHE A 136 2.84 8.31 1.89
C PHE A 136 4.01 7.63 1.18
N THR A 137 5.09 8.37 0.95
CA THR A 137 6.24 7.86 0.20
C THR A 137 7.51 7.95 1.02
N PHE A 138 8.48 7.10 0.70
CA PHE A 138 9.86 7.23 1.18
C PHE A 138 10.82 6.74 0.10
N SER A 139 11.99 7.36 0.01
CA SER A 139 12.96 7.08 -1.04
C SER A 139 14.06 6.14 -0.56
N GLU A 140 14.57 6.31 0.67
CA GLU A 140 15.67 5.49 1.17
C GLU A 140 15.23 4.05 1.47
N GLN A 141 16.08 3.09 1.10
CA GLN A 141 15.88 1.69 1.44
C GLN A 141 16.38 1.39 2.86
N THR A 142 15.87 2.12 3.85
CA THR A 142 16.28 1.97 5.26
C THR A 142 15.07 1.70 6.17
N PRO A 143 15.26 0.96 7.27
CA PRO A 143 14.21 0.74 8.25
C PRO A 143 13.64 2.05 8.83
N GLN A 144 14.51 3.04 9.02
CA GLN A 144 14.18 4.36 9.56
C GLN A 144 13.23 5.12 8.62
N ALA A 145 13.53 5.17 7.33
CA ALA A 145 12.69 5.85 6.35
C ALA A 145 11.28 5.23 6.26
N LEU A 146 11.19 3.89 6.35
CA LEU A 146 9.91 3.19 6.43
C LEU A 146 9.14 3.57 7.72
N CYS A 147 9.81 3.55 8.87
CA CYS A 147 9.19 3.96 10.14
C CYS A 147 8.67 5.40 10.09
N GLU A 148 9.45 6.33 9.54
CA GLU A 148 9.05 7.72 9.39
C GLU A 148 7.84 7.88 8.47
N ALA A 149 7.79 7.14 7.35
CA ALA A 149 6.64 7.15 6.45
C ALA A 149 5.35 6.68 7.15
N VAL A 150 5.46 5.61 7.94
CA VAL A 150 4.34 5.14 8.76
C VAL A 150 3.95 6.17 9.81
N LYS A 151 4.90 6.77 10.54
CA LYS A 151 4.61 7.79 11.55
C LYS A 151 3.91 9.02 10.96
N ARG A 152 4.30 9.47 9.76
CA ARG A 152 3.59 10.55 9.05
C ARG A 152 2.16 10.14 8.69
N ALA A 153 1.96 8.91 8.23
CA ALA A 153 0.64 8.38 7.94
C ALA A 153 -0.27 8.35 9.18
N LEU A 154 0.26 7.86 10.31
CA LEU A 154 -0.45 7.82 11.60
C LEU A 154 -0.79 9.22 12.10
N LYS A 155 0.12 10.18 11.97
CA LYS A 155 -0.14 11.58 12.35
C LYS A 155 -1.29 12.20 11.55
N VAL A 156 -1.38 11.91 10.25
CA VAL A 156 -2.52 12.38 9.44
C VAL A 156 -3.81 11.63 9.83
N TYR A 157 -3.72 10.34 10.14
CA TYR A 157 -4.87 9.53 10.61
C TYR A 157 -5.49 10.06 11.91
N GLU A 158 -4.68 10.62 12.81
CA GLU A 158 -5.15 11.27 14.03
C GLU A 158 -6.05 12.49 13.74
N ASN A 159 -5.77 13.25 12.68
CA ASN A 159 -6.66 14.30 12.21
C ASN A 159 -7.74 13.73 11.29
N LYS A 160 -8.90 13.37 11.86
CA LYS A 160 -10.02 12.74 11.13
C LYS A 160 -10.54 13.57 9.96
N GLU A 161 -10.45 14.90 10.02
CA GLU A 161 -10.88 15.75 8.91
C GLU A 161 -9.93 15.63 7.72
N ASP A 162 -8.63 15.77 7.96
CA ASP A 162 -7.61 15.65 6.92
C ASP A 162 -7.54 14.22 6.38
N TRP A 163 -7.67 13.22 7.24
CA TRP A 163 -7.75 11.82 6.84
C TRP A 163 -8.92 11.57 5.88
N ARG A 164 -10.11 12.06 6.19
CA ARG A 164 -11.28 11.89 5.30
C ARG A 164 -11.05 12.55 3.93
N LYS A 165 -10.48 13.76 3.90
CA LYS A 165 -10.12 14.45 2.64
C LYS A 165 -9.10 13.65 1.83
N LEU A 166 -8.13 13.05 2.51
CA LEU A 166 -7.11 12.20 1.87
C LEU A 166 -7.75 10.94 1.28
N VAL A 167 -8.60 10.22 2.03
CA VAL A 167 -9.31 9.04 1.54
C VAL A 167 -10.16 9.37 0.30
N GLU A 168 -10.91 10.47 0.32
CA GLU A 168 -11.68 10.91 -0.85
C GLU A 168 -10.80 11.22 -2.05
N THR A 169 -9.64 11.83 -1.84
CA THR A 169 -8.66 12.13 -2.90
C THR A 169 -8.10 10.84 -3.49
N VAL A 170 -7.75 9.89 -2.63
CA VAL A 170 -7.23 8.57 -3.00
C VAL A 170 -8.23 7.78 -3.84
N MET A 171 -9.51 7.79 -3.49
CA MET A 171 -10.57 7.09 -4.23
C MET A 171 -10.88 7.70 -5.61
N LYS A 172 -10.54 8.97 -5.81
CA LYS A 172 -10.79 9.73 -7.06
C LYS A 172 -9.65 9.63 -8.07
N ILE A 173 -8.52 9.00 -7.73
CA ILE A 173 -7.41 8.85 -8.70
C ILE A 173 -7.87 8.02 -9.89
N ASP A 174 -7.65 8.55 -11.09
CA ASP A 174 -7.93 7.83 -12.32
C ASP A 174 -6.77 6.91 -12.72
N PHE A 175 -6.98 5.61 -12.48
CA PHE A 175 -6.15 4.51 -12.97
C PHE A 175 -6.85 3.71 -14.09
N SER A 176 -7.74 4.35 -14.85
CA SER A 176 -8.51 3.67 -15.90
C SER A 176 -7.62 3.18 -17.05
N TRP A 177 -7.99 2.04 -17.62
CA TRP A 177 -7.38 1.51 -18.84
C TRP A 177 -7.52 2.46 -20.03
N ARG A 178 -8.54 3.32 -20.05
CA ARG A 178 -8.75 4.32 -21.10
C ARG A 178 -7.52 5.21 -21.26
N LYS A 179 -6.98 5.73 -20.16
CA LYS A 179 -5.79 6.60 -20.17
C LYS A 179 -4.55 5.88 -20.69
N SER A 180 -4.42 4.58 -20.42
CA SER A 180 -3.34 3.77 -20.99
C SER A 180 -3.58 3.48 -22.47
N ALA A 181 -4.81 3.18 -22.87
CA ALA A 181 -5.19 2.89 -24.24
C ALA A 181 -4.97 4.11 -25.16
N GLU A 182 -5.29 5.32 -24.71
CA GLU A 182 -5.02 6.57 -25.44
C GLU A 182 -3.52 6.71 -25.73
N LYS A 183 -2.65 6.49 -24.73
CA LYS A 183 -1.19 6.52 -24.94
C LYS A 183 -0.69 5.47 -25.92
N TYR A 184 -1.24 4.25 -25.86
CA TYR A 184 -0.90 3.20 -26.81
C TYR A 184 -1.39 3.54 -28.22
N PHE A 185 -2.58 4.11 -28.34
CA PHE A 185 -3.13 4.59 -29.60
C PHE A 185 -2.22 5.64 -30.22
N ASP A 186 -1.85 6.69 -29.48
CA ASP A 186 -0.94 7.74 -29.96
C ASP A 186 0.39 7.16 -30.44
N MET A 187 0.96 6.25 -29.66
CA MET A 187 2.21 5.57 -30.01
C MET A 187 2.06 4.76 -31.29
N TYR A 188 1.02 3.95 -31.44
CA TYR A 188 0.80 3.14 -32.64
C TYR A 188 0.49 4.01 -33.87
N SER A 189 -0.29 5.07 -33.71
CA SER A 189 -0.59 6.03 -34.78
C SER A 189 0.68 6.72 -35.30
N SER A 190 1.59 7.11 -34.39
CA SER A 190 2.88 7.71 -34.78
C SER A 190 3.78 6.76 -35.55
N LEU A 191 3.75 5.46 -35.25
CA LEU A 191 4.55 4.45 -35.96
C LEU A 191 3.93 4.07 -37.31
N ALA A 192 2.61 4.16 -37.42
CA ALA A 192 1.86 3.82 -38.61
C ALA A 192 1.71 5.01 -39.59
N ASN A 193 2.25 6.20 -39.27
CA ASN A 193 2.02 7.46 -40.00
C ASN A 193 0.52 7.73 -40.23
N ILE A 194 -0.32 7.37 -39.26
CA ILE A 194 -1.73 7.76 -39.28
C ILE A 194 -1.75 9.23 -38.85
N GLU A 195 -1.66 10.14 -39.82
CA GLU A 195 -1.99 11.54 -39.59
C GLU A 195 -3.45 11.60 -39.16
N GLU A 196 -3.73 12.29 -38.05
CA GLU A 196 -5.10 12.70 -37.74
C GLU A 196 -5.58 13.56 -38.90
N ASN A 197 -6.37 12.98 -39.81
CA ASN A 197 -7.27 13.73 -40.65
C ASN A 197 -8.36 14.32 -39.74
N ASN A 198 -7.99 15.35 -38.98
CA ASN A 198 -8.93 16.27 -38.37
C ASN A 198 -9.51 17.15 -39.48
N ASN A 199 -10.34 16.55 -40.32
CA ASN A 199 -11.31 17.25 -41.16
C ASN A 199 -12.68 17.03 -40.53
N GLU A 200 -13.06 17.96 -39.65
CA GLU A 200 -14.31 18.76 -39.70
C GLU A 200 -14.43 19.65 -38.45
#